data_AF-A0A7W1WZE6-F1
#
_entry.id   AF-A0A7W1WZE6-F1
#
_cell.length_a   1.000
_cell.length_b   1.000
_cell.length_c   1.000
_cell.angle_alpha   90.00
_cell.angle_beta   90.00
_cell.angle_gamma   90.00
#
_symmetry.space_group_name_H-M   'P 1'
#
loop_
_entity.id
_entity.type
_entity.pdbx_description
1 polymer ?
#
loop_
_entity_poly.entity_id
_entity_poly.type
_entity_poly.pdbx_seq_one_letter_code
_entity_poly.pdbx_strand_id
1 'polypeptide(L)' 'MTAFRNLAQADHCLTIKQADTNSWWILRTDLPSHGRRSSIPRVVFFGTSEEQAKAWLASRTEPYFLQQ' A
#
# COMPACT_ATOMS: atom_id res chain seq x y z
N MET A 1 16.99 0.45 -19.27
CA MET A 1 16.07 -0.70 -19.17
C MET A 1 14.86 -0.24 -18.38
N THR A 2 13.78 0.10 -19.06
CA THR A 2 12.57 0.64 -18.43
C THR A 2 11.65 -0.53 -18.12
N ALA A 3 11.57 -0.90 -16.85
CA ALA A 3 10.67 -1.96 -16.40
C ALA A 3 9.22 -1.45 -16.42
N PHE A 4 8.48 -1.79 -17.48
CA PHE A 4 7.03 -1.65 -17.50
C PHE A 4 6.43 -2.71 -16.57
N ARG A 5 6.20 -2.36 -15.31
CA ARG A 5 5.48 -3.22 -14.37
C ARG A 5 4.01 -3.23 -14.77
N ASN A 6 3.52 -4.43 -15.03
CA ASN A 6 2.20 -4.75 -15.55
C ASN A 6 1.13 -4.29 -14.53
N LEU A 7 0.54 -3.12 -14.77
CA LEU A 7 -0.52 -2.52 -13.94
C LEU A 7 -1.81 -3.37 -13.88
N ALA A 8 -1.93 -4.39 -14.74
CA ALA A 8 -3.12 -5.22 -14.87
C ALA A 8 -3.27 -6.34 -13.81
N GLN A 9 -2.25 -6.59 -12.97
CA GLN A 9 -2.27 -7.64 -11.94
C GLN A 9 -2.24 -7.14 -10.49
N ALA A 10 -2.32 -5.82 -10.26
CA ALA A 10 -2.47 -5.33 -8.90
C ALA A 10 -3.94 -5.46 -8.48
N ASP A 11 -4.29 -6.50 -7.71
CA ASP A 11 -5.61 -6.65 -7.11
C ASP A 11 -5.90 -5.57 -6.06
N HIS A 12 -4.87 -4.90 -5.57
CA HIS A 12 -4.93 -3.90 -4.52
C HIS A 12 -3.75 -2.92 -4.60
N CYS A 13 -3.94 -1.74 -4.00
CA CYS A 13 -2.95 -0.71 -3.80
C CYS A 13 -2.61 -0.64 -2.30
N LEU A 14 -1.33 -0.47 -1.98
CA LEU A 14 -0.87 -0.16 -0.62
C LEU A 14 -0.44 1.29 -0.56
N THR A 15 -0.90 2.02 0.46
CA THR A 15 -0.61 3.43 0.70
C THR A 15 -0.09 3.60 2.12
N ILE A 16 1.05 4.28 2.28
CA ILE A 16 1.57 4.68 3.59
C ILE A 16 0.93 6.00 4.02
N LYS A 17 0.50 6.10 5.28
CA LYS A 17 -0.10 7.31 5.87
C LYS A 17 0.49 7.56 7.25
N GLN A 18 0.94 8.79 7.49
CA GLN A 18 1.24 9.27 8.84
C GLN A 18 -0.07 9.68 9.52
N ALA A 19 -0.43 9.00 10.61
CA ALA A 19 -1.59 9.31 11.42
C ALA A 19 -1.24 10.23 12.60
N ASP A 20 -0.01 10.12 13.12
CA ASP A 20 0.55 10.96 14.18
C ASP A 20 2.09 10.95 14.08
N THR A 21 2.78 11.74 14.90
CA THR A 21 4.24 11.85 15.00
C THR A 21 4.93 10.49 15.03
N ASN A 22 4.40 9.55 15.83
CA ASN A 22 4.90 8.18 15.96
C ASN A 22 3.85 7.15 15.55
N SER A 23 3.02 7.46 14.56
CA SER A 23 1.99 6.53 14.09
C SER A 23 1.95 6.50 12.58
N TRP A 24 2.44 5.40 12.03
CA TRP A 24 2.55 5.16 10.59
C TRP A 24 1.70 3.95 10.21
N TRP A 25 0.75 4.18 9.34
CA TRP A 25 -0.24 3.18 8.94
C TRP A 25 -0.01 2.81 7.49
N ILE A 26 -0.21 1.54 7.17
CA ILE A 26 -0.30 1.12 5.77
C ILE A 26 -1.73 0.72 5.50
N LEU A 27 -2.32 1.39 4.52
CA LEU A 27 -3.67 1.18 4.05
C LEU A 27 -3.63 0.31 2.80
N ARG A 28 -4.44 -0.74 2.76
CA ARG A 28 -4.71 -1.51 1.56
C ARG A 28 -6.06 -1.11 0.99
N THR A 29 -6.06 -0.69 -0.26
CA THR A 29 -7.27 -0.38 -1.03
C THR A 29 -7.36 -1.39 -2.15
N ASP A 30 -8.38 -2.24 -2.12
CA ASP A 30 -8.57 -3.22 -3.19
C ASP A 30 -8.99 -2.48 -4.47
N LEU A 31 -8.31 -2.75 -5.58
CA LEU A 31 -8.63 -2.15 -6.87
C LEU A 31 -9.82 -2.90 -7.47
N PRO A 32 -10.83 -2.20 -8.01
CA PRO A 32 -12.00 -2.83 -8.57
C PRO A 32 -11.65 -3.53 -9.90
N SER A 33 -11.25 -4.79 -9.83
CA SER A 33 -11.22 -5.70 -10.98
C SER A 33 -12.61 -6.32 -11.13
N HIS A 34 -13.37 -5.84 -12.12
CA HIS A 34 -14.68 -6.36 -12.53
C HIS A 34 -15.66 -6.70 -11.38
N GLY A 35 -16.39 -5.67 -10.91
CA GLY A 35 -17.57 -5.85 -10.06
C GLY A 35 -17.29 -5.71 -8.56
N ARG A 36 -17.79 -4.62 -7.98
CA ARG A 36 -18.01 -4.39 -6.54
C ARG A 36 -16.91 -4.95 -5.59
N ARG A 37 -15.65 -4.55 -5.79
CA ARG A 37 -14.70 -4.55 -4.66
C ARG A 37 -14.86 -3.25 -3.89
N SER A 38 -14.88 -3.36 -2.56
CA SER A 38 -15.03 -2.21 -1.68
C SER A 38 -13.79 -1.33 -1.80
N SER A 39 -13.97 -0.08 -2.22
CA SER A 39 -12.91 0.93 -2.28
C SER A 39 -12.51 1.46 -0.91
N ILE A 40 -13.06 0.90 0.18
CA ILE A 40 -12.79 1.33 1.55
C ILE A 40 -11.38 0.87 1.93
N PRO A 41 -10.45 1.78 2.21
CA PRO A 41 -9.09 1.43 2.62
C PRO A 41 -9.10 0.72 3.99
N ARG A 42 -8.30 -0.34 4.13
CA ARG A 42 -8.14 -1.09 5.40
C ARG A 42 -6.73 -0.96 5.91
N VAL A 43 -6.55 -0.72 7.22
CA VAL A 43 -5.22 -0.75 7.83
C VAL A 43 -4.72 -2.19 7.85
N VAL A 44 -3.56 -2.43 7.22
CA VAL A 44 -2.91 -3.73 7.14
C VAL A 44 -1.59 -3.79 7.90
N PHE A 45 -1.06 -2.63 8.30
CA PHE A 45 0.11 -2.52 9.16
C PHE A 45 0.06 -1.24 9.98
N PHE A 46 0.65 -1.30 11.17
CA PHE A 46 0.89 -0.18 12.05
C PHE A 46 2.35 -0.24 12.53
N GLY A 47 3.04 0.89 12.46
CA GLY A 47 4.39 1.06 12.99
C GLY A 47 4.55 2.40 13.68
N THR A 48 5.56 2.50 14.54
CA THR A 48 5.85 3.74 15.29
C THR A 48 6.78 4.69 14.53
N SER A 49 7.36 4.24 13.42
CA SER A 49 8.25 5.04 12.59
C SER A 49 8.02 4.77 11.10
N GLU A 50 8.42 5.73 10.26
CA GLU A 50 8.29 5.62 8.81
C GLU A 50 9.12 4.45 8.27
N GLU A 51 10.29 4.22 8.85
CA GLU A 51 11.23 3.17 8.46
C GLU A 51 10.61 1.79 8.67
N GLN A 52 9.84 1.60 9.75
CA GLN A 52 9.13 0.33 9.98
C GLN A 52 8.06 0.07 8.92
N ALA A 53 7.30 1.10 8.55
CA ALA A 53 6.30 0.98 7.49
C ALA A 53 6.97 0.75 6.12
N LYS A 54 8.06 1.45 5.82
CA LYS A 54 8.85 1.23 4.59
C LYS A 54 9.48 -0.16 4.54
N ALA A 55 10.02 -0.65 5.65
CA ALA A 55 10.59 -2.00 5.74
C ALA A 55 9.52 -3.07 5.53
N TRP A 56 8.32 -2.88 6.08
CA TRP A 56 7.18 -3.75 5.82
C TRP A 56 6.78 -3.74 4.35
N LEU A 57 6.72 -2.58 3.69
CA LEU A 57 6.46 -2.48 2.24
C LEU A 57 7.54 -3.18 1.42
N ALA A 58 8.81 -2.97 1.77
CA ALA A 58 9.96 -3.59 1.09
C ALA A 58 10.01 -5.11 1.25
N SER A 59 9.44 -5.65 2.34
CA SER A 59 9.32 -7.10 2.56
C SER A 59 8.29 -7.76 1.62
N ARG A 60 7.40 -6.98 0.99
CA ARG A 60 6.38 -7.50 0.09
C ARG A 60 6.85 -7.38 -1.36
N THR A 61 6.68 -8.48 -2.10
CA THR A 61 6.95 -8.57 -3.54
C THR A 61 5.84 -7.90 -4.38
N GLU A 62 4.76 -7.45 -3.74
CA GLU A 62 3.58 -6.86 -4.36
C GLU A 62 3.81 -5.37 -4.69
N PRO A 63 3.27 -4.86 -5.81
CA PRO A 63 3.42 -3.45 -6.18
C PRO A 63 2.67 -2.54 -5.19
N TYR A 64 3.35 -1.53 -4.65
CA TYR A 64 2.77 -0.50 -3.77
C TYR A 64 2.99 0.91 -4.34
N PHE A 65 2.14 1.85 -3.93
CA PHE A 65 2.24 3.26 -4.32
C PHE A 65 2.59 4.11 -3.10
N LEU A 66 3.70 4.84 -3.18
CA LEU A 66 4.00 5.91 -2.25
C LEU A 66 3.24 7.15 -2.72
N GLN A 67 2.16 7.54 -2.04
CA GLN A 67 1.60 8.88 -2.25
C GLN A 67 2.53 9.88 -1.56
N GLN A 68 3.13 10.76 -2.37
CA GLN A 68 3.89 11.92 -1.90
C GLN A 68 2.96 13.04 -1.44
#